data_AF-A0A101FK00-F1
#
_entry.id   AF-A0A101FK00-F1
#
_cell.length_a   1.000
_cell.length_b   1.000
_cell.length_c   1.000
_cell.angle_alpha   90.00
_cell.angle_beta   90.00
_cell.angle_gamma   90.00
#
_symmetry.space_group_name_H-M   'P 1'
#
loop_
_entity.id
_entity.type
_entity.pdbx_description
1 polymer ?
#
loop_
_entity_poly.entity_id
_entity_poly.type
_entity_poly.pdbx_seq_one_letter_code
_entity_poly.pdbx_strand_id
1 'polypeptide(L)'
;MINIDFTLFVQIVEALIMTFILYYILIKPVMNAMQQREQHFASLEKETQELLNSASEIIKKYEEELAKARAEGAQKRELLKEEARKIEKELLSKVLKEVEEYKARWSQEFTNQLEAIRKDLQGRIEMFASLIVERVLGRKV
;
A
#
# COMPACT_ATOMS: atom_id res chain seq x y z
N MET A 1 -17.32 35.84 88.90
CA MET A 1 -15.84 35.89 88.85
C MET A 1 -15.37 34.47 88.59
N ILE A 2 -14.45 34.27 87.65
CA ILE A 2 -13.85 32.94 87.45
C ILE A 2 -12.95 32.70 88.66
N ASN A 3 -13.47 31.98 89.65
CA ASN A 3 -12.64 31.52 90.75
C ASN A 3 -11.77 30.40 90.20
N ILE A 4 -10.45 30.56 90.34
CA ILE A 4 -9.48 29.54 89.97
C ILE A 4 -9.51 28.49 91.09
N ASP A 5 -10.53 27.64 91.03
CA ASP A 5 -10.75 26.55 91.96
C ASP A 5 -10.47 25.20 91.27
N PHE A 6 -10.30 24.14 92.07
CA PHE A 6 -10.08 22.76 91.59
C PHE A 6 -11.10 22.33 90.52
N THR A 7 -12.34 22.82 90.60
CA THR A 7 -13.41 22.57 89.61
C THR A 7 -13.04 23.04 88.21
N LEU A 8 -12.35 24.18 88.06
CA LEU A 8 -11.92 24.69 86.76
C LEU A 8 -10.84 23.78 86.15
N PHE A 9 -9.95 23.22 86.97
CA PHE A 9 -8.97 22.23 86.52
C PHE A 9 -9.67 20.94 86.05
N VAL A 10 -10.66 20.46 86.80
CA VAL A 10 -11.47 19.29 86.40
C VAL A 10 -12.20 19.55 85.06
N GLN A 11 -12.77 20.74 84.87
CA GLN A 11 -13.47 21.10 83.64
C GLN A 11 -12.53 21.18 82.42
N ILE A 12 -11.30 21.66 82.60
CA ILE A 12 -10.27 21.66 81.54
C ILE A 12 -9.89 20.22 81.18
N VAL A 13 -9.69 19.35 82.19
CA VAL A 13 -9.36 17.94 81.96
C VAL A 13 -10.50 17.23 81.22
N GLU A 14 -11.76 17.45 81.60
CA GLU A 14 -12.93 16.92 80.91
C GLU A 14 -12.97 17.38 79.44
N ALA A 15 -12.79 18.68 79.18
CA ALA A 15 -12.79 19.23 77.83
C ALA A 15 -11.66 18.65 76.96
N LEU A 16 -10.47 18.45 77.53
CA LEU A 16 -9.34 17.83 76.84
C LEU A 16 -9.61 16.35 76.52
N ILE A 17 -10.17 15.59 77.47
CA ILE A 17 -10.55 14.19 77.24
C ILE A 17 -11.59 14.11 76.12
N MET A 18 -12.64 14.94 76.17
CA MET A 18 -13.68 14.97 75.14
C MET A 18 -13.08 15.32 73.77
N THR A 19 -12.24 16.36 73.71
CA THR A 19 -11.56 16.78 72.47
C THR A 19 -10.71 15.65 71.90
N PHE A 20 -9.99 14.92 72.75
CA PHE A 20 -9.14 13.80 72.33
C PHE A 20 -9.98 12.64 71.77
N ILE A 21 -11.08 12.29 72.44
CA ILE A 21 -12.02 11.28 71.97
C ILE A 21 -12.59 11.68 70.61
N LEU A 22 -13.08 12.92 70.47
CA LEU A 22 -13.65 13.42 69.21
C LEU A 22 -12.61 13.47 68.08
N TYR A 23 -11.36 13.83 68.40
CA TYR A 23 -10.27 13.84 67.43
C TYR A 23 -10.01 12.45 66.83
N TYR A 24 -9.99 11.42 67.68
CA TYR A 24 -9.80 10.03 67.24
C TYR A 24 -11.01 9.45 66.52
N ILE A 25 -12.23 9.75 66.97
CA ILE A 25 -13.47 9.17 66.43
C ILE A 25 -13.94 9.87 65.16
N LEU A 26 -13.75 11.18 65.03
CA LEU A 26 -14.37 11.97 63.96
C LEU A 26 -13.35 12.66 63.06
N ILE A 27 -12.44 13.45 63.63
CA ILE A 27 -11.55 14.32 62.84
C ILE A 27 -10.57 13.49 62.01
N LYS A 28 -9.87 12.55 62.65
CA LYS A 28 -8.89 11.68 61.98
C LYS A 28 -9.51 10.81 60.87
N PRO A 29 -10.61 10.06 61.10
CA PRO A 29 -11.18 9.23 60.04
C PRO A 29 -11.79 10.05 58.90
N VAL A 30 -12.41 11.20 59.18
CA VAL A 30 -12.96 12.08 58.12
C VAL A 30 -11.83 12.61 57.24
N MET A 31 -10.74 13.09 57.85
CA MET A 31 -9.58 13.59 57.09
C MET A 31 -8.97 12.48 56.23
N ASN A 32 -8.79 11.28 56.78
CA ASN A 32 -8.28 10.13 56.04
C ASN A 32 -9.20 9.74 54.87
N ALA A 33 -10.52 9.76 55.06
CA ALA A 33 -11.49 9.47 54.00
C ALA A 33 -11.45 10.52 52.89
N MET A 34 -11.29 11.80 53.24
CA MET A 34 -11.13 12.87 52.25
C MET A 34 -9.84 12.70 51.44
N GLN A 35 -8.72 12.40 52.09
CA GLN A 35 -7.44 12.14 51.41
C GLN A 35 -7.50 10.92 50.49
N GLN A 36 -8.12 9.82 50.94
CA GLN A 36 -8.31 8.63 50.09
C GLN A 36 -9.15 8.96 48.87
N ARG A 37 -10.21 9.75 49.03
CA ARG A 37 -11.06 10.16 47.92
C ARG A 37 -10.29 11.03 46.92
N GLU A 38 -9.52 12.00 47.41
CA GLU A 38 -8.69 12.87 46.57
C GLU A 38 -7.64 12.06 45.79
N GLN A 39 -6.94 11.14 46.47
CA GLN A 39 -5.97 10.24 45.82
C GLN A 39 -6.63 9.35 44.77
N HIS A 40 -7.82 8.81 45.06
CA HIS A 40 -8.54 7.98 44.11
C HIS A 40 -8.94 8.76 42.85
N PHE A 41 -9.49 9.96 42.99
CA PHE A 41 -9.80 10.81 41.85
C PHE A 41 -8.55 11.23 41.06
N ALA A 42 -7.48 11.64 41.74
CA ALA A 42 -6.22 11.96 41.08
C ALA A 42 -5.64 10.77 40.31
N SER A 43 -5.76 9.56 40.86
CA SER A 43 -5.32 8.33 40.18
C SER A 43 -6.16 8.01 38.94
N LEU A 44 -7.48 8.16 39.03
CA LEU A 44 -8.41 7.96 37.91
C LEU A 44 -8.18 8.97 36.79
N GLU A 45 -7.96 10.24 37.14
CA GLU A 45 -7.67 11.29 36.17
C GLU A 45 -6.35 11.00 35.44
N LYS A 46 -5.32 10.60 36.18
CA LYS A 46 -4.03 10.20 35.61
C LYS A 46 -4.17 8.99 34.68
N GLU A 47 -4.84 7.93 35.11
CA GLU A 47 -5.07 6.73 34.31
C GLU A 47 -5.87 7.05 33.03
N THR A 48 -6.91 7.88 33.15
CA THR A 48 -7.68 8.35 32.00
C THR A 48 -6.80 9.11 31.02
N GLN A 49 -5.95 10.01 31.50
CA GLN A 49 -5.06 10.78 30.65
C GLN A 49 -4.01 9.87 29.96
N GLU A 50 -3.47 8.89 30.67
CA GLU A 50 -2.55 7.90 30.10
C GLU A 50 -3.22 7.05 29.02
N LEU A 51 -4.46 6.60 29.25
CA LEU A 51 -5.25 5.86 28.26
C LEU A 51 -5.57 6.71 27.02
N LEU A 52 -5.96 7.97 27.19
CA LEU A 52 -6.21 8.88 26.08
C LEU A 52 -4.94 9.14 25.26
N ASN A 53 -3.81 9.39 25.94
CA ASN A 53 -2.52 9.58 25.26
C ASN A 53 -2.12 8.33 24.46
N SER A 54 -2.25 7.15 25.07
CA SER A 54 -1.95 5.86 24.45
C SER A 54 -2.83 5.61 23.23
N ALA A 55 -4.14 5.86 23.35
CA ALA A 55 -5.08 5.74 22.24
C ALA A 55 -4.73 6.70 21.10
N SER A 56 -4.40 7.95 21.41
CA SER A 56 -3.91 8.95 20.45
C SER A 56 -2.66 8.46 19.70
N GLU A 57 -1.69 7.90 20.42
CA GLU A 57 -0.47 7.37 19.81
C GLU A 57 -0.74 6.18 18.91
N ILE A 58 -1.61 5.26 19.32
CA ILE A 58 -1.99 4.09 18.52
C ILE A 58 -2.67 4.54 17.22
N ILE A 59 -3.61 5.49 17.30
CA ILE A 59 -4.29 6.03 16.11
C ILE A 59 -3.28 6.68 15.17
N LYS A 60 -2.36 7.51 15.67
CA LYS A 60 -1.32 8.13 14.85
C LYS A 60 -0.43 7.09 14.16
N LYS A 61 0.04 6.08 14.90
CA LYS A 61 0.86 4.99 14.34
C LYS A 61 0.10 4.22 13.26
N TYR A 62 -1.17 3.92 13.50
CA TYR A 62 -2.04 3.25 12.53
C TYR A 62 -2.20 4.08 11.24
N GLU A 63 -2.46 5.39 11.36
CA GLU A 63 -2.57 6.29 10.21
C GLU A 63 -1.25 6.38 9.42
N GLU A 64 -0.12 6.45 10.11
CA GLU A 64 1.21 6.45 9.49
C GLU A 64 1.51 5.14 8.76
N GLU A 65 1.22 3.99 9.36
CA GLU A 65 1.39 2.68 8.74
C GLU A 65 0.48 2.51 7.51
N LEU A 66 -0.77 2.97 7.62
CA LEU A 66 -1.71 2.94 6.50
C LEU A 66 -1.22 3.83 5.34
N ALA A 67 -0.69 5.02 5.63
CA ALA A 67 -0.11 5.91 4.63
C ALA A 67 1.12 5.28 3.96
N LYS A 68 2.02 4.66 4.74
CA LYS A 68 3.19 3.93 4.22
C LYS A 68 2.77 2.77 3.32
N ALA A 69 1.86 1.92 3.76
CA ALA A 69 1.37 0.79 2.98
C ALA A 69 0.72 1.23 1.65
N ARG A 70 -0.02 2.34 1.66
CA ARG A 70 -0.59 2.93 0.43
C ARG A 70 0.49 3.45 -0.52
N ALA A 71 1.51 4.12 0.01
CA ALA A 71 2.63 4.63 -0.78
C ALA A 71 3.44 3.48 -1.40
N GLU A 72 3.79 2.46 -0.62
CA GLU A 72 4.49 1.27 -1.09
C GLU A 72 3.67 0.52 -2.15
N GLY A 73 2.37 0.34 -1.92
CA GLY A 73 1.47 -0.29 -2.89
C GLY A 73 1.36 0.50 -4.20
N ALA A 74 1.33 1.83 -4.12
CA ALA A 74 1.34 2.69 -5.30
C ALA A 74 2.67 2.58 -6.07
N GLN A 75 3.80 2.61 -5.36
CA GLN A 75 5.13 2.47 -5.95
C GLN A 75 5.29 1.10 -6.63
N LYS A 76 4.91 0.01 -5.96
CA LYS A 76 5.00 -1.34 -6.53
C LYS A 76 4.14 -1.50 -7.78
N ARG A 77 2.94 -0.92 -7.78
CA ARG A 77 2.07 -0.90 -8.96
C ARG A 77 2.67 -0.12 -10.11
N GLU A 78 3.33 1.01 -9.85
CA GLU A 78 3.98 1.79 -10.89
C GLU A 78 5.19 1.05 -11.48
N LEU A 79 6.02 0.42 -10.63
CA LEU A 79 7.13 -0.44 -11.07
C LEU A 79 6.64 -1.58 -11.98
N LEU A 80 5.57 -2.28 -11.59
CA LEU A 80 4.98 -3.34 -12.42
C LEU A 80 4.46 -2.82 -13.76
N LYS A 81 3.89 -1.61 -13.80
CA LYS A 81 3.47 -0.98 -15.07
C LYS A 81 4.65 -0.62 -15.95
N GLU A 82 5.72 -0.10 -15.38
CA GLU A 82 6.94 0.21 -16.13
C GLU A 82 7.59 -1.06 -16.69
N GLU A 83 7.68 -2.12 -15.90
CA GLU A 83 8.17 -3.43 -16.35
C GLU A 83 7.29 -4.00 -17.47
N ALA A 84 5.96 -3.95 -17.31
CA ALA A 84 5.03 -4.40 -18.35
C ALA A 84 5.22 -3.62 -19.65
N ARG A 85 5.38 -2.29 -19.59
CA ARG A 85 5.65 -1.45 -20.78
C ARG A 85 6.98 -1.78 -21.43
N LYS A 86 8.02 -2.10 -20.65
CA LYS A 86 9.32 -2.52 -21.20
C LYS A 86 9.19 -3.85 -21.94
N ILE A 87 8.54 -4.84 -21.33
CA ILE A 87 8.29 -6.16 -21.94
C ILE A 87 7.47 -6.00 -23.22
N GLU A 88 6.41 -5.19 -23.18
CA GLU A 88 5.58 -4.90 -24.35
C GLU A 88 6.43 -4.31 -25.49
N LYS A 89 7.26 -3.30 -25.19
CA LYS A 89 8.12 -2.66 -26.18
C LYS A 89 9.17 -3.62 -26.76
N GLU A 90 9.76 -4.48 -25.93
CA GLU A 90 10.71 -5.50 -26.38
C GLU A 90 10.04 -6.55 -27.27
N LEU A 91 8.86 -7.04 -26.88
CA LEU A 91 8.11 -8.02 -27.67
C LEU A 91 7.70 -7.43 -29.01
N LEU A 92 7.16 -6.21 -29.01
CA LEU A 92 6.74 -5.51 -30.22
C LEU A 92 7.94 -5.25 -31.15
N SER A 93 9.10 -4.88 -30.60
CA SER A 93 10.34 -4.75 -31.39
C SER A 93 10.80 -6.08 -31.99
N LYS A 94 10.70 -7.19 -31.26
CA LYS A 94 11.05 -8.53 -31.79
C LYS A 94 10.11 -8.92 -32.94
N VAL A 95 8.80 -8.77 -32.75
CA VAL A 95 7.81 -9.07 -33.77
C VAL A 95 8.02 -8.22 -35.02
N LEU A 96 8.31 -6.92 -34.87
CA LEU A 96 8.61 -6.04 -36.01
C LEU A 96 9.83 -6.53 -36.80
N LYS A 97 10.91 -6.94 -36.12
CA LYS A 97 12.09 -7.52 -36.77
C LYS A 97 11.77 -8.82 -37.51
N GLU A 98 11.02 -9.72 -36.89
CA GLU A 98 10.59 -10.98 -37.52
C GLU A 98 9.74 -10.74 -38.77
N VAL A 99 8.85 -9.74 -38.73
CA VAL A 99 8.03 -9.33 -39.88
C VAL A 99 8.90 -8.76 -41.00
N GLU A 100 9.88 -7.91 -40.68
CA GLU A 100 10.83 -7.36 -41.66
C GLU A 100 11.66 -8.47 -42.32
N GLU A 101 12.18 -9.41 -41.54
CA GLU A 101 12.91 -10.58 -42.05
C GLU A 101 12.02 -11.47 -42.93
N TYR A 102 10.78 -11.73 -42.50
CA TYR A 102 9.83 -12.53 -43.27
C TYR A 102 9.51 -11.85 -44.61
N LYS A 103 9.29 -10.53 -44.61
CA LYS A 103 9.05 -9.76 -45.84
C LYS A 103 10.26 -9.78 -46.77
N ALA A 104 11.48 -9.66 -46.23
CA ALA A 104 12.71 -9.75 -47.01
C ALA A 104 12.87 -11.14 -47.66
N ARG A 105 12.70 -12.21 -46.88
CA ARG A 105 12.72 -13.61 -47.38
C ARG A 105 11.69 -13.81 -48.49
N TRP A 106 10.45 -13.39 -48.27
CA TRP A 106 9.36 -13.55 -49.24
C TRP A 106 9.63 -12.77 -50.54
N SER A 107 10.15 -11.54 -50.45
CA SER A 107 10.53 -10.75 -51.64
C SER A 107 11.64 -11.42 -52.44
N GLN A 108 12.60 -12.06 -51.77
CA GLN A 108 13.71 -12.75 -52.42
C GLN A 108 13.23 -14.05 -53.10
N GLU A 109 12.40 -14.85 -52.42
CA GLU A 109 11.76 -16.02 -53.00
C GLU A 109 10.88 -15.66 -54.21
N PHE A 110 10.09 -14.58 -54.10
CA PHE A 110 9.25 -14.09 -55.18
C PHE A 110 10.07 -13.70 -56.43
N THR A 111 11.20 -13.02 -56.23
CA THR A 111 12.11 -12.64 -57.32
C THR A 111 12.72 -13.88 -57.98
N ASN A 112 13.16 -14.86 -57.18
CA ASN A 112 13.70 -16.13 -57.68
C ASN A 112 12.65 -16.92 -58.48
N GLN A 113 11.40 -16.98 -58.01
CA GLN A 113 10.31 -17.63 -58.73
C GLN A 113 10.00 -16.92 -60.06
N LEU A 114 9.98 -15.59 -60.08
CA LEU A 114 9.83 -14.79 -61.30
C LEU A 114 10.93 -15.08 -62.33
N GLU A 115 12.19 -15.16 -61.88
CA GLU A 115 13.31 -15.50 -62.76
C GLU A 115 13.22 -16.93 -63.30
N ALA A 116 12.83 -17.90 -62.46
CA ALA A 116 12.62 -19.28 -62.87
C ALA A 116 11.50 -19.39 -63.92
N ILE A 117 10.37 -18.71 -63.71
CA ILE A 117 9.26 -18.67 -64.68
C ILE A 117 9.71 -17.99 -65.97
N ARG A 118 10.47 -16.89 -65.91
CA ARG A 118 11.03 -16.23 -67.12
C ARG A 118 11.93 -17.17 -67.92
N LYS A 119 12.82 -17.92 -67.25
CA LYS A 119 13.70 -18.89 -67.90
C LYS A 119 12.91 -20.05 -68.53
N ASP A 120 11.89 -20.57 -67.84
CA ASP A 120 11.02 -21.62 -68.39
C ASP A 120 10.23 -21.11 -69.61
N LEU A 121 9.69 -19.88 -69.53
CA LEU A 121 9.03 -19.24 -70.68
C LEU A 121 9.99 -19.10 -71.85
N GLN A 122 11.23 -18.63 -71.62
CA GLN A 122 12.26 -18.51 -72.67
C GLN A 122 12.60 -19.84 -73.33
N GLY A 123 12.76 -20.91 -72.55
CA GLY A 123 12.97 -22.25 -73.08
C GLY A 123 11.79 -22.78 -73.89
N ARG A 124 10.57 -22.32 -73.59
CA ARG A 124 9.35 -22.67 -74.34
C ARG A 124 9.05 -21.72 -75.51
N ILE A 125 9.81 -20.63 -75.71
CA ILE A 125 9.57 -19.68 -76.81
C ILE A 125 9.63 -20.39 -78.16
N GLU A 126 10.55 -21.33 -78.38
CA GLU A 126 10.63 -22.09 -79.64
C GLU A 126 9.40 -22.99 -79.86
N MET A 127 8.90 -23.63 -78.79
CA MET A 127 7.67 -24.43 -78.83
C MET A 127 6.43 -23.57 -79.07
N PHE A 128 6.34 -22.40 -78.45
CA PHE A 128 5.23 -21.47 -78.69
C PHE A 128 5.31 -20.85 -80.09
N ALA A 129 6.50 -20.53 -80.57
CA ALA A 129 6.71 -20.04 -81.92
C ALA A 129 6.32 -21.09 -82.97
N SER A 130 6.71 -22.36 -82.77
CA SER A 130 6.30 -23.45 -83.68
C SER A 130 4.78 -23.67 -83.65
N LEU A 131 4.13 -23.65 -82.48
CA LEU A 131 2.67 -23.73 -82.35
C LEU A 131 1.93 -22.57 -83.01
N ILE A 132 2.44 -21.34 -82.90
CA ILE A 132 1.86 -20.17 -83.57
C ILE A 132 2.04 -20.28 -85.09
N VAL A 133 3.22 -20.67 -85.55
CA VAL A 133 3.53 -20.93 -86.97
C VAL A 133 2.61 -22.02 -87.52
N GLU A 134 2.41 -23.13 -86.79
CA GLU A 134 1.46 -24.20 -87.14
C GLU A 134 0.02 -23.67 -87.26
N ARG A 135 -0.41 -22.79 -86.33
CA ARG A 135 -1.78 -22.28 -86.32
C ARG A 135 -2.06 -21.21 -87.36
N VAL A 136 -1.05 -20.41 -87.71
CA VAL A 136 -1.14 -19.36 -88.72
C VAL A 136 -0.97 -19.92 -90.13
N LEU A 137 -0.12 -20.96 -90.33
CA LEU A 137 0.11 -21.57 -91.64
C LEU A 137 -0.83 -22.75 -91.95
N GLY A 138 -1.61 -23.22 -90.97
CA GLY A 138 -2.67 -24.23 -91.19
C GLY A 138 -2.16 -25.61 -91.60
N ARG A 139 -0.86 -25.88 -91.46
CA ARG A 139 -0.23 -27.19 -91.70
C ARG A 139 0.87 -27.43 -90.68
N LYS A 140 1.00 -28.69 -90.24
CA LYS A 140 2.09 -29.15 -89.37
C LYS A 140 3.42 -29.04 -90.11
N VAL A 141 4.45 -28.55 -89.43
CA VAL A 141 5.85 -28.71 -89.84
C VAL A 141 6.51 -29.66 -88.86
#